data_AF-H0HSL8-F1
#
_entry.id   AF-H0HSL8-F1
#
_cell.length_a   1.000
_cell.length_b   1.000
_cell.length_c   1.000
_cell.angle_alpha   90.00
_cell.angle_beta   90.00
_cell.angle_gamma   90.00
#
_symmetry.space_group_name_H-M   'P 1'
#
loop_
_entity.id
_entity.type
_entity.pdbx_description
1 polymer ?
#
loop_
_entity_poly.entity_id
_entity_poly.type
_entity_poly.pdbx_seq_one_letter_code
_entity_poly.pdbx_strand_id
1 'polypeptide(L)'
;TFEGGAVIPEGHLEIYLEDPAIQDNTRRRAAETRIDSDGKSKATAFSLAAPASATASPTLRVVARLERADGWLVARGSTQFEAGSPVYVTLNTVMY
;
A
#
# COMPACT_ATOMS: atom_id res chain seq x y z
N THR A 1 2.98 1.77 -8.72
CA THR A 1 3.67 1.20 -9.91
C THR A 1 4.37 -0.08 -9.50
N PHE A 2 4.72 -0.95 -10.45
CA PHE A 2 5.56 -2.13 -10.17
C PHE A 2 7.04 -1.85 -10.45
N GLU A 3 7.93 -2.56 -9.77
CA GLU A 3 9.38 -2.52 -9.95
C GLU A 3 9.76 -2.63 -11.44
N GLY A 4 10.70 -1.79 -11.87
CA GLY A 4 11.16 -1.76 -13.27
C GLY A 4 10.11 -1.33 -14.30
N GLY A 5 8.93 -0.85 -13.88
CA GLY A 5 7.84 -0.49 -14.79
C GLY A 5 7.15 -1.69 -15.44
N ALA A 6 7.29 -2.88 -14.84
CA ALA A 6 6.59 -4.07 -15.29
C ALA A 6 5.08 -3.98 -15.00
N VAL A 7 4.34 -4.96 -15.53
CA VAL A 7 2.91 -5.12 -15.19
C VAL A 7 2.78 -5.56 -13.74
N ILE A 8 1.77 -5.02 -13.04
CA ILE A 8 1.41 -5.50 -11.71
C ILE A 8 0.78 -6.89 -11.89
N PRO A 9 1.32 -7.95 -11.28
CA PRO A 9 0.76 -9.29 -11.37
C PRO A 9 -0.69 -9.36 -10.92
N GLU A 10 -1.44 -10.32 -11.47
CA GLU A 10 -2.81 -10.58 -11.08
C GLU A 10 -2.90 -10.94 -9.59
N GLY A 11 -3.87 -10.35 -8.88
CA GLY A 11 -4.06 -10.56 -7.46
C GLY A 11 -4.89 -9.46 -6.80
N HIS A 12 -4.80 -9.38 -5.48
CA HIS A 12 -5.40 -8.38 -4.63
C HIS A 12 -4.34 -7.43 -4.10
N LEU A 13 -4.52 -6.15 -4.41
CA LEU A 13 -3.72 -5.08 -3.88
C LEU A 13 -4.38 -4.52 -2.63
N GLU A 14 -3.78 -4.77 -1.47
CA GLU A 14 -4.19 -4.20 -0.19
C GLU A 14 -3.31 -2.99 0.13
N ILE A 15 -3.93 -1.84 0.34
CA ILE A 15 -3.24 -0.58 0.63
C ILE A 15 -3.76 -0.04 1.95
N TYR A 16 -2.87 0.25 2.88
CA TYR A 16 -3.24 0.80 4.18
C TYR A 16 -2.24 1.83 4.69
N LEU A 17 -2.73 2.72 5.56
CA LEU A 17 -1.89 3.63 6.33
C LEU A 17 -1.46 2.93 7.61
N GLU A 18 -0.16 2.79 7.81
CA GLU A 18 0.45 2.24 9.00
C GLU A 18 1.24 3.31 9.74
N ASP A 19 1.03 3.44 11.05
CA ASP A 19 1.91 4.20 11.93
C ASP A 19 2.76 3.26 12.79
N PRO A 20 4.04 3.01 12.46
CA PRO A 20 4.90 2.13 13.23
C PRO A 20 5.17 2.63 14.66
N ALA A 21 4.91 3.91 14.97
CA ALA A 21 5.03 4.42 16.33
C ALA A 21 3.91 3.93 17.26
N ILE A 22 2.79 3.45 16.71
CA ILE A 22 1.65 2.93 17.49
C ILE A 22 1.86 1.44 17.75
N GLN A 23 2.01 1.03 19.00
CA GLN A 23 2.19 -0.40 19.35
C GLN A 23 0.90 -1.22 19.19
N ASP A 24 -0.27 -0.59 19.31
CA ASP A 24 -1.56 -1.26 19.15
C ASP A 24 -1.81 -1.62 17.67
N ASN A 25 -1.83 -2.92 17.34
CA ASN A 25 -1.95 -3.41 15.96
C ASN A 25 -3.25 -2.97 15.26
N THR A 26 -4.35 -2.87 15.99
CA THR A 26 -5.66 -2.48 15.43
C THR A 26 -5.69 -0.99 15.12
N ARG A 27 -5.07 -0.17 15.97
CA ARG A 27 -4.95 1.27 15.79
C ARG A 27 -3.80 1.68 14.87
N ARG A 28 -2.86 0.76 14.62
CA ARG A 28 -1.72 0.95 13.71
C ARG A 28 -2.20 1.19 12.28
N ARG A 29 -3.30 0.54 11.87
CA ARG A 29 -3.96 0.76 10.59
C ARG A 29 -5.00 1.86 10.70
N ALA A 30 -4.65 3.05 10.24
CA ALA A 30 -5.54 4.21 10.31
C ALA A 30 -6.60 4.21 9.20
N ALA A 31 -6.28 3.64 8.05
CA ALA A 31 -7.17 3.48 6.92
C ALA A 31 -6.71 2.32 6.05
N GLU A 32 -7.65 1.63 5.39
CA GLU A 32 -7.37 0.57 4.42
C GLU A 32 -8.26 0.71 3.18
N THR A 33 -7.75 0.22 2.06
CA THR A 33 -8.48 0.05 0.81
C THR A 33 -7.96 -1.17 0.07
N ARG A 34 -8.82 -1.81 -0.70
CA ARG A 34 -8.50 -3.01 -1.48
C ARG A 34 -8.85 -2.79 -2.94
N ILE A 35 -7.95 -3.19 -3.81
CA ILE A 35 -8.08 -3.05 -5.26
C ILE A 35 -7.68 -4.36 -5.92
N ASP A 36 -8.50 -4.87 -6.81
CA ASP A 36 -8.15 -6.03 -7.61
C ASP A 36 -7.21 -5.64 -8.76
N SER A 37 -6.14 -6.39 -8.92
CA SER A 37 -5.21 -6.27 -10.04
C SER A 37 -5.48 -7.39 -11.05
N ASP A 38 -5.70 -6.99 -12.29
CA ASP A 38 -6.03 -7.88 -13.41
C ASP A 38 -4.80 -8.43 -14.15
N GLY A 39 -3.59 -8.16 -13.66
CA GLY A 39 -2.35 -8.62 -14.31
C GLY A 39 -1.93 -7.82 -15.55
N LYS A 40 -2.69 -6.79 -15.95
CA LYS A 40 -2.46 -6.06 -17.22
C LYS A 40 -2.00 -4.63 -17.01
N SER A 41 -2.32 -4.07 -15.85
CA SER A 41 -2.04 -2.68 -15.51
C SER A 41 -0.62 -2.51 -14.97
N LYS A 42 0.14 -1.53 -15.49
CA LYS A 42 1.47 -1.14 -14.96
C LYS A 42 1.40 -0.21 -13.75
N ALA A 43 0.26 0.46 -13.62
CA ALA A 43 -0.03 1.39 -12.55
C ALA A 43 -1.51 1.32 -12.20
N THR A 44 -1.80 1.50 -10.92
CA THR A 44 -3.16 1.52 -10.38
C THR A 44 -3.29 2.76 -9.52
N ALA A 45 -4.30 3.58 -9.82
CA ALA A 45 -4.67 4.69 -8.95
C ALA A 45 -5.48 4.16 -7.77
N PHE A 46 -5.25 4.71 -6.58
CA PHE A 46 -6.00 4.39 -5.39
C PHE A 46 -6.44 5.68 -4.70
N SER A 47 -7.57 5.59 -4.00
CA SER A 47 -8.05 6.64 -3.11
C SER A 47 -8.21 6.04 -1.73
N LEU A 48 -7.64 6.72 -0.74
CA LEU A 48 -7.70 6.31 0.65
C LEU A 48 -8.09 7.51 1.50
N ALA A 49 -9.18 7.36 2.26
CA ALA A 49 -9.61 8.39 3.20
C ALA A 49 -8.73 8.33 4.45
N ALA A 50 -7.73 9.21 4.53
CA ALA A 50 -6.92 9.34 5.74
C ALA A 50 -7.76 10.01 6.86
N PRO A 51 -7.85 9.43 8.07
CA PRO A 51 -8.50 10.11 9.18
C PRO A 51 -7.71 11.37 9.56
N ALA A 52 -8.39 12.40 10.08
CA ALA A 52 -7.75 13.68 10.44
C ALA A 52 -6.57 13.50 11.42
N SER A 53 -6.61 12.46 12.26
CA SER A 53 -5.53 12.09 13.19
C SER A 53 -4.27 11.56 12.48
N ALA A 54 -4.37 11.08 11.24
CA ALA A 54 -3.22 10.57 10.49
C ALA A 54 -2.24 11.68 10.07
N THR A 55 -2.72 12.91 9.86
CA THR A 55 -1.87 14.08 9.55
C THR A 55 -0.95 14.48 10.71
N ALA A 56 -1.26 14.05 11.94
CA ALA A 56 -0.47 14.40 13.13
C ALA A 56 0.74 13.48 13.36
N SER A 57 0.84 12.35 12.66
CA SER A 57 1.88 11.35 12.87
C SER A 57 3.01 11.48 11.84
N PRO A 58 4.22 11.91 12.22
CA PRO A 58 5.35 12.06 11.28
C PRO A 58 5.90 10.71 10.78
N THR A 59 5.59 9.63 11.50
CA THR A 59 6.03 8.25 11.21
C THR A 59 5.09 7.49 10.28
N LEU A 60 3.98 8.10 9.88
CA LEU A 60 2.92 7.44 9.11
C LEU A 60 3.41 7.06 7.70
N ARG A 61 3.09 5.83 7.28
CA ARG A 61 3.52 5.27 6.00
C ARG A 61 2.34 4.66 5.26
N VAL A 62 2.31 4.86 3.94
CA VAL A 62 1.43 4.09 3.07
C VAL A 62 2.14 2.78 2.76
N VAL A 63 1.49 1.66 3.05
CA VAL A 63 1.98 0.32 2.72
C VAL A 63 1.04 -0.27 1.68
N ALA A 64 1.60 -0.80 0.60
CA ALA A 64 0.88 -1.53 -0.42
C ALA A 64 1.41 -2.97 -0.50
N ARG A 65 0.51 -3.94 -0.46
CA ARG A 65 0.80 -5.37 -0.56
C ARG A 65 0.03 -5.93 -1.73
N LEU A 66 0.71 -6.69 -2.56
CA LEU A 66 0.10 -7.46 -3.63
C LEU A 66 0.10 -8.93 -3.22
N GLU A 67 -1.09 -9.49 -3.07
CA GLU A 67 -1.31 -10.88 -2.74
C GLU A 67 -1.98 -11.58 -3.92
N ARG A 68 -1.53 -12.76 -4.31
CA ARG A 68 -2.20 -13.54 -5.35
C ARG A 68 -3.45 -14.21 -4.75
N ALA A 69 -4.35 -14.73 -5.59
CA ALA A 69 -5.57 -15.42 -5.20
C ALA A 69 -5.36 -16.62 -4.24
N ASP A 70 -4.15 -17.18 -4.17
CA ASP A 70 -3.74 -18.22 -3.22
C ASP A 70 -3.35 -17.67 -1.84
N GLY A 71 -3.42 -16.35 -1.63
CA GLY A 71 -3.00 -15.67 -0.40
C GLY A 71 -1.50 -15.43 -0.31
N TRP A 72 -0.75 -15.67 -1.40
CA TRP A 72 0.70 -15.50 -1.41
C TRP A 72 1.10 -14.04 -1.65
N LEU A 73 1.96 -13.47 -0.80
CA LEU A 73 2.51 -12.13 -1.00
C LEU A 73 3.50 -12.14 -2.18
N VAL A 74 3.11 -11.50 -3.28
CA VAL A 74 3.90 -11.40 -4.52
C VAL A 74 4.84 -10.20 -4.47
N ALA A 75 4.32 -9.05 -4.02
CA ALA A 75 5.08 -7.81 -4.00
C ALA A 75 4.66 -6.94 -2.82
N ARG A 76 5.58 -6.10 -2.35
CA ARG A 76 5.32 -5.12 -1.30
C ARG A 76 6.03 -3.80 -1.60
N GLY A 77 5.35 -2.71 -1.29
CA GLY A 77 5.89 -1.36 -1.34
C GLY A 77 5.49 -0.60 -0.09
N SER A 78 6.32 0.36 0.31
CA SER A 78 5.96 1.32 1.34
C SER A 78 6.60 2.66 1.07
N THR A 79 5.92 3.73 1.43
CA THR A 79 6.47 5.09 1.34
C THR A 79 5.92 5.95 2.48
N GLN A 80 6.58 7.06 2.78
CA GLN A 80 6.11 8.00 3.79
C GLN A 80 4.81 8.67 3.32
N PHE A 81 3.85 8.82 4.23
CA PHE A 81 2.62 9.53 3.94
C PHE A 81 2.83 11.03 4.15
N GLU A 82 2.53 11.83 3.14
CA GLU A 82 2.51 13.29 3.23
C GLU A 82 1.10 13.81 2.95
N ALA A 83 0.51 14.48 3.95
CA ALA A 83 -0.84 15.00 3.82
C ALA A 83 -0.91 16.09 2.74
N GLY A 84 -1.92 16.03 1.88
CA GLY A 84 -2.16 17.03 0.83
C GLY A 84 -1.29 16.87 -0.42
N SER A 85 -0.42 15.86 -0.49
CA SER A 85 0.38 15.56 -1.69
C SER A 85 0.03 14.18 -2.26
N PRO A 86 0.06 14.01 -3.60
CA PRO A 86 -0.10 12.70 -4.21
C PRO A 86 1.06 11.78 -3.80
N VAL A 87 0.72 10.58 -3.33
CA VAL A 87 1.70 9.60 -2.88
C VAL A 87 1.91 8.53 -3.95
N TYR A 88 3.18 8.25 -4.27
CA TYR A 88 3.56 7.22 -5.22
C TYR A 88 4.21 6.05 -4.49
N VAL A 89 3.62 4.87 -4.61
CA VAL A 89 4.16 3.62 -4.06
C VAL A 89 4.67 2.75 -5.20
N THR A 90 5.93 2.32 -5.09
CA THR A 90 6.51 1.30 -5.98
C THR A 90 6.49 -0.04 -5.27
N LEU A 91 5.85 -1.02 -5.89
CA LEU A 91 5.78 -2.40 -5.43
C LEU A 91 7.05 -3.12 -5.88
N ASN A 92 7.80 -3.67 -4.94
CA ASN A 92 8.96 -4.50 -5.22
C ASN A 92 8.62 -5.96 -5.01
N THR A 93 9.15 -6.82 -5.86
CA THR A 93 8.86 -8.27 -5.80
C THR A 93 9.49 -8.84 -4.53
N VAL A 94 8.74 -9.63 -3.77
CA VAL A 94 9.29 -10.29 -2.59
C VAL A 94 9.91 -11.61 -3.05
N MET A 95 11.25 -11.68 -3.08
CA MET A 95 11.98 -12.93 -3.30
C MET A 95 12.03 -13.76 -2.02
N TYR A 96 11.89 -15.08 -2.16
CA TYR A 96 12.13 -16.09 -1.13
C TYR A 96 13.14 -17.12 -1.64
#